data_AF-A0AAJ0FUX7-F1
#
_entry.id   AF-A0AAJ0FUX7-F1
#
_cell.length_a   1.000
_cell.length_b   1.000
_cell.length_c   1.000
_cell.angle_alpha   90.00
_cell.angle_beta   90.00
_cell.angle_gamma   90.00
#
_symmetry.space_group_name_H-M   'P 1'
#
loop_
_entity.id
_entity.type
_entity.pdbx_description
1 polymer ?
#
loop_
_entity_poly.entity_id
_entity_poly.type
_entity_poly.pdbx_seq_one_letter_code
_entity_poly.pdbx_strand_id
1 'polypeptide(L)'
;MPQSGPKITSQAQSYRAEVDRAAANCSSFFREKRANALPPNKFGALNRKSGHIRADSFNRPPPVRIPELGLLVKYGSNVTVHEAKIQMMICDTLRDHVPIPEVLGWIVDRQ
;
A
#
# COMPACT_ATOMS: atom_id res chain seq x y z
N MET A 1 3.15 -33.64 34.17
CA MET A 1 2.87 -33.92 32.74
C MET A 1 1.82 -32.93 32.24
N PRO A 2 2.17 -31.93 31.42
CA PRO A 2 1.19 -31.22 30.61
C PRO A 2 1.38 -31.53 29.12
N GLN A 3 0.29 -31.90 28.45
CA GLN A 3 0.20 -32.19 27.02
C GLN A 3 0.39 -30.90 26.21
N SER A 4 1.38 -30.88 25.32
CA SER A 4 1.62 -29.84 24.33
C SER A 4 0.71 -30.07 23.12
N GLY A 5 -0.38 -29.29 23.01
CA GLY A 5 -1.22 -29.26 21.81
C GLY A 5 -0.50 -28.63 20.61
N PRO A 6 -0.88 -28.96 19.36
CA PRO A 6 -0.19 -28.48 18.17
C PRO A 6 -0.38 -26.97 17.97
N LYS A 7 0.73 -26.24 17.89
CA LYS A 7 0.79 -24.84 17.43
C LYS A 7 0.50 -24.80 15.92
N ILE A 8 -0.78 -24.74 15.56
CA ILE A 8 -1.20 -24.47 14.17
C ILE A 8 -1.18 -22.95 13.97
N THR A 9 0.01 -22.39 13.83
CA THR A 9 0.18 -21.05 13.27
C THR A 9 1.56 -20.98 12.64
N SER A 10 1.66 -21.17 11.33
CA SER A 10 2.92 -20.89 10.63
C SER A 10 2.75 -20.76 9.11
N GLN A 11 1.99 -21.64 8.45
CA GLN A 11 1.96 -21.64 6.98
C GLN A 11 1.06 -20.54 6.38
N ALA A 12 -0.06 -20.23 7.04
CA ALA A 12 -1.03 -19.22 6.59
C ALA A 12 -0.49 -17.77 6.65
N GLN A 13 0.32 -17.50 7.66
CA GLN A 13 0.94 -16.20 7.86
C GLN A 13 2.22 -16.06 7.02
N SER A 14 2.96 -17.16 6.82
CA SER A 14 4.10 -17.20 5.90
C SER A 14 3.68 -16.91 4.47
N TYR A 15 2.64 -17.57 3.94
CA TYR A 15 2.18 -17.30 2.57
C TYR A 15 1.71 -15.85 2.41
N ARG A 16 1.01 -15.29 3.42
CA ARG A 16 0.56 -13.90 3.36
C ARG A 16 1.73 -12.93 3.32
N ALA A 17 2.70 -13.11 4.21
CA ALA A 17 3.89 -12.27 4.27
C ALA A 17 4.76 -12.39 2.99
N GLU A 18 4.82 -13.57 2.40
CA GLU A 18 5.57 -13.84 1.16
C GLU A 18 4.86 -13.27 -0.07
N VAL A 19 3.53 -13.35 -0.13
CA VAL A 19 2.71 -12.68 -1.15
C VAL A 19 2.79 -11.16 -1.04
N ASP A 20 2.78 -10.63 0.18
CA ASP A 20 2.94 -9.18 0.42
C ASP A 20 4.35 -8.71 0.04
N ARG A 21 5.39 -9.52 0.33
CA ARG A 21 6.76 -9.28 -0.14
C ARG A 21 6.90 -9.35 -1.66
N ALA A 22 6.28 -10.34 -2.30
CA ALA A 22 6.34 -10.53 -3.74
C ALA A 22 5.61 -9.41 -4.49
N ALA A 23 4.46 -8.97 -3.97
CA ALA A 23 3.72 -7.83 -4.52
C ALA A 23 4.52 -6.52 -4.42
N ALA A 24 5.29 -6.33 -3.34
CA ALA A 24 6.20 -5.19 -3.20
C ALA A 24 7.43 -5.24 -4.14
N ASN A 25 7.80 -6.43 -4.65
CA ASN A 25 9.02 -6.63 -5.43
C ASN A 25 8.80 -6.58 -6.96
N CYS A 26 7.55 -6.48 -7.41
CA CYS A 26 7.21 -6.41 -8.85
C CYS A 26 7.20 -4.98 -9.41
N SER A 27 7.18 -3.93 -8.59
CA SER A 27 7.21 -2.56 -9.12
C SER A 27 8.61 -2.10 -9.47
N SER A 28 8.74 -1.57 -10.69
CA SER A 28 9.96 -0.93 -11.20
C SER A 28 10.44 0.21 -10.30
N PHE A 29 9.52 0.96 -9.70
CA PHE A 29 9.82 2.19 -8.95
C PHE A 29 10.69 1.95 -7.71
N PHE A 30 10.40 0.90 -6.93
CA PHE A 30 11.20 0.56 -5.75
C PHE A 30 12.49 -0.19 -6.11
N ARG A 31 12.46 -0.99 -7.19
CA ARG A 31 13.69 -1.61 -7.74
C ARG A 31 14.68 -0.56 -8.23
N GLU A 32 14.19 0.52 -8.83
CA GLU A 32 14.99 1.65 -9.31
C GLU A 32 15.36 2.66 -8.21
N LYS A 33 14.98 2.40 -6.94
CA LYS A 33 15.28 3.25 -5.78
C LYS A 33 14.91 4.73 -5.98
N ARG A 34 13.84 5.01 -6.75
CA ARG A 34 13.43 6.39 -7.07
C ARG A 34 12.99 7.19 -5.83
N ALA A 35 12.70 6.53 -4.72
CA ALA A 35 12.58 7.13 -3.40
C ALA A 35 12.93 6.11 -2.29
N ASN A 36 13.43 6.60 -1.16
CA ASN A 36 13.36 5.83 0.09
C ASN A 36 11.90 5.56 0.42
N ALA A 37 11.59 4.40 1.02
CA ALA A 37 10.23 4.05 1.41
C ALA A 37 9.55 5.23 2.12
N LEU A 38 8.46 5.74 1.54
CA LEU A 38 7.77 6.91 2.08
C LEU A 38 7.07 6.47 3.38
N PRO A 39 7.45 7.01 4.55
CA PRO A 39 6.91 6.54 5.81
C PRO A 39 5.43 6.98 5.95
N PRO A 40 4.50 6.05 6.28
CA PRO A 40 3.06 6.32 6.32
C PRO A 40 2.67 7.51 7.21
N ASN A 41 3.39 7.70 8.32
CA ASN A 41 3.13 8.74 9.32
C ASN A 41 3.29 10.19 8.80
N LYS A 42 3.94 10.41 7.66
CA LYS A 42 4.15 11.76 7.10
C LYS A 42 2.95 12.28 6.30
N PHE A 43 2.10 11.40 5.79
CA PHE A 43 1.01 11.78 4.90
C PHE A 43 -0.14 12.51 5.62
N GLY A 44 -0.40 12.15 6.88
CA GLY A 44 -1.41 12.83 7.70
C GLY A 44 -1.15 14.33 7.86
N ALA A 45 0.10 14.71 8.11
CA ALA A 45 0.49 16.11 8.24
C ALA A 45 0.35 16.88 6.91
N LEU A 46 0.71 16.26 5.79
CA LEU A 46 0.54 16.85 4.46
C LEU A 46 -0.94 17.10 4.14
N ASN A 47 -1.81 16.15 4.47
CA ASN A 47 -3.23 16.31 4.27
C ASN A 47 -3.84 17.38 5.17
N ARG A 48 -3.43 17.48 6.44
CA ARG A 48 -3.90 18.54 7.33
C ARG A 48 -3.58 19.94 6.78
N LYS A 49 -2.40 20.10 6.18
CA LYS A 49 -2.00 21.35 5.51
C LYS A 49 -2.85 21.68 4.27
N SER A 50 -3.48 20.69 3.64
CA SER A 50 -4.35 20.92 2.47
C SER A 50 -5.66 21.62 2.80
N GLY A 51 -6.08 21.65 4.08
CA GLY A 51 -7.39 22.21 4.48
C GLY A 51 -8.59 21.36 4.06
N HIS A 52 -8.39 20.16 3.51
CA HIS A 52 -9.49 19.30 3.09
C HIS A 52 -10.35 18.87 4.27
N ILE A 53 -11.69 18.88 4.10
CA ILE A 53 -12.69 18.51 5.13
C ILE A 53 -12.55 17.09 5.72
N ARG A 54 -11.69 16.26 5.13
CA ARG A 54 -11.44 14.86 5.50
C ARG A 54 -9.97 14.62 5.83
N ALA A 55 -9.18 15.67 5.94
CA ALA A 55 -7.74 15.56 6.19
C ALA A 55 -7.42 14.71 7.43
N ASP A 56 -8.28 14.81 8.45
CA ASP A 56 -8.16 14.08 9.72
C ASP A 56 -8.98 12.79 9.77
N SER A 57 -9.58 12.37 8.64
CA SER A 57 -10.29 11.10 8.59
C SER A 57 -9.31 9.95 8.70
N PHE A 58 -9.43 9.14 9.76
CA PHE A 58 -8.67 7.91 9.90
C PHE A 58 -9.00 6.89 8.79
N ASN A 59 -10.28 6.81 8.43
CA ASN A 59 -10.78 5.78 7.52
C ASN A 59 -10.61 6.14 6.05
N ARG A 60 -10.86 7.40 5.67
CA ARG A 60 -10.90 7.86 4.27
C ARG A 60 -10.36 9.28 4.14
N PRO A 61 -9.07 9.50 4.48
CA PRO A 61 -8.43 10.77 4.18
C PRO A 61 -8.34 10.95 2.65
N PRO A 62 -8.24 12.19 2.15
CA PRO A 62 -8.04 12.42 0.72
C PRO A 62 -6.67 11.85 0.27
N PRO A 63 -6.52 11.41 -0.97
CA PRO A 63 -5.21 11.01 -1.48
C PRO A 63 -4.22 12.18 -1.47
N VAL A 64 -2.97 11.93 -1.06
CA VAL A 64 -1.89 12.93 -1.10
C VAL A 64 -1.24 12.89 -2.47
N ARG A 65 -1.12 14.06 -3.11
CA ARG A 65 -0.35 14.23 -4.36
C ARG A 65 1.07 14.69 -4.02
N ILE A 66 2.06 14.08 -4.66
CA ILE A 66 3.47 14.49 -4.58
C ILE A 66 3.94 14.75 -6.02
N PRO A 67 3.68 15.95 -6.56
CA PRO A 67 3.92 16.27 -7.97
C PRO A 67 5.38 16.09 -8.39
N GLU A 68 6.33 16.42 -7.52
CA GLU A 68 7.77 16.34 -7.82
C GLU A 68 8.23 14.90 -8.09
N LEU A 69 7.49 13.91 -7.57
CA LEU A 69 7.75 12.48 -7.77
C LEU A 69 6.75 11.84 -8.75
N GLY A 70 5.75 12.58 -9.23
CA GLY A 70 4.65 12.02 -10.02
C GLY A 70 3.80 10.99 -9.26
N LEU A 71 3.74 11.09 -7.92
CA LEU A 71 3.07 10.07 -7.08
C LEU A 71 1.70 10.53 -6.57
N LEU A 72 0.82 9.56 -6.44
CA LEU A 72 -0.44 9.66 -5.71
C LEU A 72 -0.46 8.61 -4.61
N VAL A 73 -0.61 9.04 -3.36
CA VAL A 73 -0.65 8.16 -2.20
C VAL A 73 -2.06 8.09 -1.64
N LYS A 74 -2.67 6.90 -1.68
CA LYS A 74 -3.88 6.58 -0.91
C LYS A 74 -3.48 5.96 0.42
N TYR A 75 -4.11 6.40 1.51
CA TYR A 75 -3.87 5.88 2.85
C TYR A 75 -5.15 5.95 3.69
N GLY A 76 -5.13 5.33 4.87
CA GLY A 76 -6.29 5.20 5.77
C GLY A 76 -6.74 3.76 5.90
N SER A 77 -7.53 3.47 6.93
CA SER A 77 -7.89 2.09 7.31
C SER A 77 -8.73 1.33 6.26
N ASN A 78 -9.43 2.05 5.37
CA ASN A 78 -10.19 1.44 4.29
C ASN A 78 -9.38 1.15 3.03
N VAL A 79 -8.14 1.63 2.95
CA VAL A 79 -7.24 1.26 1.85
C VAL A 79 -6.68 -0.11 2.22
N THR A 80 -6.97 -1.10 1.39
CA THR A 80 -6.60 -2.49 1.68
C THR A 80 -5.66 -3.04 0.62
N VAL A 81 -4.97 -4.13 0.94
CA VAL A 81 -4.17 -4.87 -0.05
C VAL A 81 -5.01 -5.35 -1.24
N HIS A 82 -6.32 -5.56 -1.08
CA HIS A 82 -7.20 -5.93 -2.19
C HIS A 82 -7.35 -4.78 -3.19
N GLU A 83 -7.40 -3.53 -2.73
CA GLU A 83 -7.45 -2.36 -3.63
C GLU A 83 -6.19 -2.29 -4.50
N ALA A 84 -5.01 -2.48 -3.89
CA ALA A 84 -3.74 -2.54 -4.60
C ALA A 84 -3.73 -3.67 -5.66
N LYS A 85 -4.14 -4.89 -5.28
CA LYS A 85 -4.19 -6.04 -6.19
C LYS A 85 -5.15 -5.85 -7.36
N ILE A 86 -6.35 -5.31 -7.09
CA ILE A 86 -7.34 -5.03 -8.14
C ILE A 86 -6.80 -3.96 -9.10
N GLN A 87 -6.18 -2.90 -8.59
CA GLN A 87 -5.57 -1.86 -9.44
C GLN A 87 -4.45 -2.43 -10.32
N MET A 88 -3.61 -3.33 -9.80
CA MET A 88 -2.59 -4.03 -10.59
C MET A 88 -3.23 -4.87 -11.71
N MET A 89 -4.25 -5.66 -11.40
CA MET A 89 -4.98 -6.47 -12.39
C MET A 89 -5.58 -5.58 -13.49
N ILE A 90 -6.23 -4.47 -13.13
CA ILE A 90 -6.81 -3.53 -14.09
C ILE A 90 -5.71 -2.90 -14.95
N CYS A 91 -4.59 -2.51 -14.33
CA CYS A 91 -3.45 -1.95 -15.03
C CYS A 91 -2.85 -2.93 -16.04
N ASP A 92 -2.74 -4.22 -15.70
CA ASP A 92 -2.26 -5.26 -16.61
C ASP A 92 -3.27 -5.54 -17.73
N THR A 93 -4.56 -5.60 -17.40
CA THR A 93 -5.63 -5.92 -18.36
C THR A 93 -5.87 -4.80 -19.38
N LEU A 94 -5.73 -3.54 -18.96
CA LEU A 94 -6.07 -2.37 -19.78
C LEU A 94 -4.86 -1.56 -20.24
N ARG A 95 -3.63 -2.07 -20.05
CA ARG A 95 -2.38 -1.33 -20.28
C ARG A 95 -2.30 -0.65 -21.64
N ASP A 96 -2.78 -1.31 -22.69
CA ASP A 96 -2.70 -0.83 -24.07
C ASP A 96 -3.94 -0.06 -24.53
N HIS A 97 -4.96 0.05 -23.66
CA HIS A 97 -6.23 0.69 -23.96
C HIS A 97 -6.43 2.02 -23.24
N VAL A 98 -5.99 2.11 -21.98
CA VAL A 98 -6.18 3.29 -21.13
C VAL A 98 -4.95 3.50 -20.26
N PRO A 99 -4.46 4.75 -20.09
CA PRO A 99 -3.39 5.03 -19.14
C PRO A 99 -3.88 4.81 -17.70
N ILE A 100 -3.53 3.66 -17.13
CA ILE A 100 -3.82 3.30 -15.74
C ILE A 100 -2.58 3.54 -14.86
N PRO A 101 -2.72 4.20 -13.69
CA PRO A 101 -1.61 4.34 -12.76
C PRO A 101 -1.11 2.98 -12.24
N GLU A 102 0.19 2.73 -12.36
CA GLU A 102 0.86 1.57 -11.75
C GLU A 102 0.79 1.66 -10.22
N VAL A 103 0.53 0.52 -9.56
CA VAL A 103 0.72 0.43 -8.12
C VAL A 103 2.19 0.21 -7.84
N LEU A 104 2.84 1.26 -7.34
CA LEU A 104 4.26 1.18 -7.07
C LEU A 104 4.53 0.37 -5.80
N GLY A 105 3.70 0.50 -4.76
CA GLY A 105 3.93 -0.22 -3.51
C GLY A 105 2.76 -0.16 -2.55
N TRP A 106 2.83 -1.04 -1.56
CA TRP A 106 1.84 -1.16 -0.50
C TRP A 106 2.55 -1.41 0.83
N ILE A 107 2.15 -0.69 1.87
CA ILE A 107 2.68 -0.88 3.22
C ILE A 107 1.57 -0.67 4.24
N VAL A 108 1.56 -1.52 5.27
CA VAL A 108 0.73 -1.34 6.46
C VAL A 108 1.61 -0.68 7.52
N ASP A 109 1.13 0.43 8.07
CA ASP A 109 1.79 1.04 9.21
C ASP A 109 1.68 0.09 10.39
N ARG A 110 2.83 -0.42 10.87
CA ARG A 110 2.88 -1.20 12.10
C ARG A 110 2.99 -0.20 13.24
N GLN A 111 1.85 0.14 13.85
CA GLN A 111 1.83 0.82 15.14
C GLN A 111 2.55 0.00 16.20
#